data_AF-A0A2E9K9Z2-F1
#
_entry.id   AF-A0A2E9K9Z2-F1
#
_cell.length_a   1.000
_cell.length_b   1.000
_cell.length_c   1.000
_cell.angle_alpha   90.00
_cell.angle_beta   90.00
_cell.angle_gamma   90.00
#
_symmetry.space_group_name_H-M   'P 1'
#
loop_
_entity.id
_entity.type
_entity.pdbx_description
1 polymer ?
#
loop_
_entity_poly.entity_id
_entity_poly.type
_entity_poly.pdbx_seq_one_letter_code
_entity_poly.pdbx_strand_id
1 'polypeptide(L)'
;MKYQKQLDKLCSGAMSRADITKLKANAEALVARGDKDALIILDNINSSKPTDSRILFMGFCPDADFNQRLDLKWKQEGICRFDFLVSKPQVDRWNTLCAGDLVVLKKREKIGKTMKIYGHGRIKKIAHDNDEIRYFEMAWSSQNEVIEVPLMGCNSTVDIKTMETVEEEMPVLFWQWLNVS
;
A
#
# COMPACT_ATOMS: atom_id res chain seq x y z
N MET A 1 22.81 16.60 16.47
CA MET A 1 23.25 16.24 15.11
C MET A 1 22.75 17.29 14.12
N LYS A 2 23.51 17.62 13.07
CA LYS A 2 23.23 18.75 12.13
C LYS A 2 21.85 18.68 11.46
N TYR A 3 21.36 17.48 11.16
CA TYR A 3 20.08 17.24 10.49
C TYR A 3 19.03 16.58 11.38
N GLN A 4 19.15 16.73 12.70
CA GLN A 4 18.29 16.02 13.66
C GLN A 4 16.80 16.30 13.41
N LYS A 5 16.41 17.55 13.13
CA LYS A 5 15.00 17.91 12.88
C LYS A 5 14.43 17.23 11.63
N GLN A 6 15.22 17.08 10.58
CA GLN A 6 14.81 16.41 9.35
C GLN A 6 14.67 14.90 9.57
N LEU A 7 15.59 14.31 10.34
CA LEU A 7 15.51 12.90 10.72
C LEU A 7 14.34 12.62 11.64
N ASP A 8 14.08 13.47 12.64
CA ASP A 8 12.93 13.31 13.52
C ASP A 8 11.61 13.34 12.72
N LYS A 9 11.51 14.21 11.70
CA LYS A 9 10.36 14.25 10.79
C LYS A 9 10.27 13.03 9.87
N LEU A 10 11.40 12.57 9.34
CA LEU A 10 11.47 11.38 8.49
C LEU A 10 11.10 10.12 9.29
N CYS A 11 11.67 9.95 10.49
CA CYS A 11 11.45 8.80 11.37
C CYS A 11 10.07 8.83 12.06
N SER A 12 9.47 10.00 12.27
CA SER A 12 8.09 10.10 12.77
C SER A 12 7.03 9.79 11.71
N GLY A 13 7.40 9.67 10.43
CA GLY A 13 6.47 9.44 9.33
C GLY A 13 5.60 10.66 8.99
N ALA A 14 5.93 11.84 9.53
CA ALA A 14 5.15 13.06 9.33
C ALA A 14 5.43 13.77 7.99
N MET A 15 6.35 13.23 7.17
CA MET A 15 6.69 13.81 5.87
C MET A 15 5.85 13.20 4.76
N SER A 16 5.18 14.06 4.00
CA SER A 16 4.56 13.63 2.75
C SER A 16 5.61 13.16 1.76
N ARG A 17 5.20 12.42 0.74
CA ARG A 17 6.16 11.88 -0.24
C ARG A 17 6.77 12.96 -1.12
N ALA A 18 6.06 14.06 -1.36
CA ALA A 18 6.63 15.25 -1.97
C ALA A 18 7.74 15.85 -1.10
N ASP A 19 7.56 15.83 0.24
CA ASP A 19 8.57 16.31 1.18
C ASP A 19 9.78 15.36 1.24
N ILE A 20 9.57 14.04 1.22
CA ILE A 20 10.67 13.05 1.18
C ILE A 20 11.46 13.20 -0.14
N THR A 21 10.78 13.40 -1.26
CA THR A 21 11.43 13.60 -2.57
C THR A 21 12.25 14.89 -2.59
N LYS A 22 11.71 16.00 -2.08
CA LYS A 22 12.45 17.26 -1.93
C LYS A 22 13.62 17.11 -0.97
N LEU A 23 13.42 16.41 0.16
CA LEU A 23 14.46 16.14 1.14
C LEU A 23 15.61 15.33 0.55
N LYS A 24 15.29 14.31 -0.26
CA LYS A 24 16.27 13.51 -1.01
C LYS A 24 17.09 14.37 -1.97
N ALA A 25 16.43 15.13 -2.85
CA ALA A 25 17.12 16.00 -3.81
C ALA A 25 18.01 17.06 -3.11
N ASN A 26 17.54 17.62 -2.00
CA ASN A 26 18.32 18.57 -1.19
C ASN A 26 19.53 17.88 -0.53
N ALA A 27 19.35 16.68 0.00
CA ALA A 27 20.44 15.92 0.61
C ALA A 27 21.50 15.51 -0.43
N GLU A 28 21.08 15.07 -1.63
CA GLU A 28 21.99 14.80 -2.76
C GLU A 28 22.79 16.04 -3.16
N ALA A 29 22.14 17.21 -3.26
CA ALA A 29 22.80 18.47 -3.58
C ALA A 29 23.79 18.92 -2.50
N LEU A 30 23.51 18.66 -1.22
CA LEU A 30 24.40 18.96 -0.10
C LEU A 30 25.64 18.05 -0.09
N VAL A 31 25.45 16.75 -0.34
CA VAL A 31 26.55 15.79 -0.48
C VAL A 31 27.45 16.17 -1.67
N ALA A 32 26.87 16.55 -2.81
CA ALA A 32 27.61 17.01 -3.98
C ALA A 32 28.45 18.27 -3.70
N ARG A 33 28.06 19.09 -2.71
CA ARG A 33 28.80 20.28 -2.26
C ARG A 33 29.83 19.98 -1.16
N GLY A 34 30.02 18.72 -0.79
CA GLY A 34 31.00 18.27 0.19
C GLY A 34 30.46 18.08 1.62
N ASP A 35 29.15 18.24 1.83
CA ASP A 35 28.53 18.07 3.15
C ASP A 35 28.25 16.60 3.46
N LYS A 36 29.27 15.89 3.95
CA LYS A 36 29.19 14.45 4.24
C LYS A 36 28.16 14.09 5.30
N ASP A 37 27.83 15.02 6.21
CA ASP A 37 26.80 14.81 7.23
C ASP A 37 25.42 14.59 6.62
N ALA A 38 25.16 15.02 5.38
CA ALA A 38 23.88 14.84 4.70
C ALA A 38 23.65 13.39 4.23
N LEU A 39 24.69 12.55 4.20
CA LEU A 39 24.58 11.12 3.88
C LEU A 39 23.63 10.40 4.83
N ILE A 40 23.59 10.79 6.11
CA ILE A 40 22.69 10.17 7.09
C ILE A 40 21.22 10.33 6.72
N ILE A 41 20.84 11.42 6.03
CA ILE A 41 19.48 11.60 5.53
C ILE A 41 19.22 10.63 4.38
N LEU A 42 20.15 10.50 3.44
CA LEU A 42 20.02 9.59 2.31
C LEU A 42 19.96 8.14 2.76
N ASP A 43 20.80 7.74 3.71
CA ASP A 43 20.79 6.41 4.31
C ASP A 43 19.43 6.13 4.96
N ASN A 44 18.90 7.08 5.75
CA ASN A 44 17.59 6.93 6.39
C ASN A 44 16.42 6.93 5.40
N ILE A 45 16.50 7.68 4.29
CA ILE A 45 15.52 7.62 3.20
C ILE A 45 15.61 6.28 2.46
N ASN A 46 16.82 5.80 2.19
CA ASN A 46 17.03 4.54 1.46
C ASN A 46 16.69 3.32 2.33
N SER A 47 16.82 3.43 3.66
CA SER A 47 16.33 2.44 4.63
C SER A 47 14.86 2.66 5.00
N SER A 48 14.23 3.77 4.58
CA SER A 48 12.78 3.93 4.64
C SER A 48 12.16 3.08 3.53
N LYS A 49 11.10 2.33 3.86
CA LYS A 49 10.41 1.38 2.97
C LYS A 49 10.15 2.01 1.58
N PRO A 50 10.07 1.21 0.49
CA PRO A 50 9.84 1.75 -0.85
C PRO A 50 8.67 2.72 -0.82
N THR A 51 8.88 3.92 -1.37
CA THR A 51 7.87 4.97 -1.41
C THR A 51 6.82 4.52 -2.43
N ASP A 52 5.80 3.81 -1.97
CA ASP A 52 4.71 3.25 -2.79
C ASP A 52 3.93 4.38 -3.49
N SER A 53 3.92 4.54 -4.82
CA SER A 53 3.15 5.62 -5.50
C SER A 53 1.65 5.58 -5.19
N ARG A 54 1.16 4.38 -4.88
CA ARG A 54 -0.25 4.03 -4.74
C ARG A 54 -0.40 2.78 -3.88
N ILE A 55 -1.61 2.56 -3.37
CA ILE A 55 -2.02 1.32 -2.70
C ILE A 55 -3.24 0.74 -3.43
N LEU A 56 -3.22 -0.58 -3.67
CA LEU A 56 -4.42 -1.32 -4.04
C LEU A 56 -5.22 -1.67 -2.78
N PHE A 57 -6.44 -1.16 -2.69
CA PHE A 57 -7.46 -1.64 -1.75
C PHE A 57 -8.33 -2.69 -2.45
N MET A 58 -8.07 -3.95 -2.13
CA MET A 58 -8.67 -5.11 -2.80
C MET A 58 -9.85 -5.69 -2.02
N GLY A 59 -11.02 -5.72 -2.65
CA GLY A 59 -12.18 -6.46 -2.17
C GLY A 59 -12.01 -7.96 -2.34
N PHE A 60 -12.44 -8.73 -1.35
CA PHE A 60 -12.29 -10.20 -1.34
C PHE A 60 -13.61 -10.95 -1.12
N CYS A 61 -14.75 -10.25 -1.08
CA CYS A 61 -16.08 -10.83 -0.96
C CYS A 61 -16.79 -10.71 -2.32
N PRO A 62 -16.86 -11.78 -3.14
CA PRO A 62 -17.80 -11.91 -4.26
C PRO A 62 -19.19 -11.42 -3.86
N ASP A 63 -19.83 -10.62 -4.72
CA ASP A 63 -21.18 -10.08 -4.50
C ASP A 63 -21.42 -9.41 -3.13
N ALA A 64 -20.34 -8.94 -2.49
CA ALA A 64 -20.30 -8.44 -1.12
C ALA A 64 -20.72 -9.45 -0.03
N ASP A 65 -20.84 -10.75 -0.37
CA ASP A 65 -21.17 -11.82 0.57
C ASP A 65 -19.98 -12.20 1.45
N PHE A 66 -20.11 -12.02 2.76
CA PHE A 66 -19.06 -12.33 3.71
C PHE A 66 -18.83 -13.84 3.89
N ASN A 67 -19.85 -14.66 3.58
CA ASN A 67 -19.73 -16.13 3.64
C ASN A 67 -18.85 -16.67 2.51
N GLN A 68 -18.60 -15.87 1.48
CA GLN A 68 -17.78 -16.22 0.32
C GLN A 68 -16.42 -15.51 0.33
N ARG A 69 -15.92 -15.13 1.52
CA ARG A 69 -14.66 -14.40 1.65
C ARG A 69 -13.47 -15.22 1.12
N LEU A 70 -12.68 -14.61 0.24
CA LEU A 70 -11.52 -15.23 -0.41
C LEU A 70 -10.19 -14.92 0.28
N ASP A 71 -10.15 -13.93 1.16
CA ASP A 71 -8.92 -13.43 1.79
C ASP A 71 -8.15 -14.50 2.58
N LEU A 72 -8.85 -15.39 3.27
CA LEU A 72 -8.22 -16.46 4.04
C LEU A 72 -7.47 -17.43 3.13
N LYS A 73 -8.12 -17.88 2.05
CA LYS A 73 -7.54 -18.77 1.04
C LYS A 73 -6.37 -18.09 0.34
N TRP A 74 -6.55 -16.84 -0.08
CA TRP A 74 -5.50 -16.02 -0.72
C TRP A 74 -4.27 -15.86 0.17
N LYS A 75 -4.46 -15.62 1.47
CA LYS A 75 -3.36 -15.53 2.44
C LYS A 75 -2.63 -16.87 2.59
N GLN A 76 -3.37 -17.97 2.71
CA GLN A 76 -2.81 -19.32 2.85
C GLN A 76 -2.02 -19.76 1.61
N GLU A 77 -2.55 -19.50 0.42
CA GLU A 77 -1.94 -19.90 -0.85
C GLU A 77 -0.87 -18.90 -1.33
N GLY A 78 -0.77 -17.73 -0.70
CA GLY A 78 0.17 -16.69 -1.11
C GLY A 78 -0.20 -16.06 -2.44
N ILE A 79 -1.49 -15.90 -2.74
CA ILE A 79 -1.98 -15.33 -4.00
C ILE A 79 -2.98 -14.19 -3.79
N CYS A 80 -3.30 -13.44 -4.84
CA CYS A 80 -4.44 -12.51 -4.91
C CYS A 80 -5.02 -12.56 -6.33
N ARG A 81 -6.35 -12.69 -6.45
CA ARG A 81 -7.04 -12.88 -7.73
C ARG A 81 -8.16 -11.86 -7.96
N PHE A 82 -8.42 -11.55 -9.22
CA PHE A 82 -9.57 -10.77 -9.64
C PHE A 82 -10.19 -11.42 -10.89
N ASP A 83 -11.19 -12.26 -10.67
CA ASP A 83 -11.79 -13.07 -11.74
C ASP A 83 -13.06 -12.42 -12.35
N PHE A 84 -13.50 -11.27 -11.82
CA PHE A 84 -14.68 -10.55 -12.29
C PHE A 84 -14.38 -9.67 -13.52
N LEU A 85 -14.10 -10.31 -14.65
CA LEU A 85 -13.66 -9.67 -15.90
C LEU A 85 -14.75 -8.83 -16.59
N VAL A 86 -16.00 -8.86 -16.12
CA VAL A 86 -17.12 -8.12 -16.72
C VAL A 86 -17.01 -6.60 -16.56
N SER A 87 -16.23 -6.10 -15.59
CA SER A 87 -16.06 -4.68 -15.33
C SER A 87 -14.77 -4.14 -15.95
N LYS A 88 -14.83 -3.69 -17.21
CA LYS A 88 -13.67 -3.14 -17.93
C LYS A 88 -12.86 -2.11 -17.13
N PRO A 89 -13.47 -1.12 -16.43
CA PRO A 89 -12.70 -0.16 -15.64
C PRO A 89 -11.89 -0.78 -14.49
N GLN A 90 -12.40 -1.85 -13.85
CA GLN A 90 -11.68 -2.55 -12.79
C GLN A 90 -10.57 -3.43 -13.36
N VAL A 91 -10.82 -4.08 -14.50
CA VAL A 91 -9.81 -4.85 -15.24
C VAL A 91 -8.66 -3.94 -15.67
N ASP A 92 -8.96 -2.76 -16.22
CA ASP A 92 -7.94 -1.80 -16.66
C ASP A 92 -7.06 -1.37 -15.47
N ARG A 93 -7.66 -1.04 -14.31
CA ARG A 93 -6.92 -0.75 -13.07
C ARG A 93 -6.06 -1.93 -12.61
N TRP A 94 -6.64 -3.12 -12.54
CA TRP A 94 -5.96 -4.36 -12.14
C TRP A 94 -4.71 -4.62 -12.98
N ASN A 95 -4.81 -4.41 -14.29
CA ASN A 95 -3.70 -4.62 -15.21
C ASN A 95 -2.59 -3.57 -15.08
N THR A 96 -2.83 -2.43 -14.43
CA THR A 96 -1.76 -1.45 -14.15
C THR A 96 -0.83 -1.86 -13.02
N LEU A 97 -1.19 -2.85 -12.19
CA LEU A 97 -0.43 -3.24 -11.00
C LEU A 97 0.80 -4.08 -11.36
N CYS A 98 1.89 -3.88 -10.61
CA CYS A 98 3.19 -4.47 -10.86
C CYS A 98 3.78 -5.14 -9.61
N ALA A 99 4.82 -5.96 -9.81
CA ALA A 99 5.62 -6.47 -8.70
C ALA A 99 6.14 -5.31 -7.82
N GLY A 100 6.07 -5.50 -6.51
CA GLY A 100 6.41 -4.50 -5.50
C GLY A 100 5.21 -3.70 -4.97
N ASP A 101 4.12 -3.56 -5.74
CA ASP A 101 2.95 -2.77 -5.32
C ASP A 101 2.33 -3.33 -4.03
N LEU A 102 1.89 -2.42 -3.16
CA LEU A 102 1.22 -2.74 -1.88
C LEU A 102 -0.27 -3.03 -2.11
N VAL A 103 -0.71 -4.16 -1.55
CA VAL A 103 -2.11 -4.61 -1.55
C VAL A 103 -2.62 -4.65 -0.13
N VAL A 104 -3.78 -4.05 0.10
CA VAL A 104 -4.53 -4.07 1.37
C VAL A 104 -5.90 -4.68 1.10
N LEU A 105 -6.24 -5.74 1.83
CA LEU A 105 -7.52 -6.42 1.72
C LEU A 105 -8.58 -5.64 2.49
N LYS A 106 -9.71 -5.33 1.85
CA LYS A 106 -10.78 -4.51 2.43
C LYS A 106 -12.18 -5.11 2.28
N LYS A 107 -13.06 -4.74 3.21
CA LYS A 107 -14.51 -4.89 3.10
C LYS A 107 -15.20 -3.62 3.56
N ARG A 108 -16.20 -3.17 2.81
CA ARG A 108 -17.06 -2.04 3.22
C ARG A 108 -17.90 -2.44 4.42
N GLU A 109 -17.96 -1.58 5.44
CA GLU A 109 -18.79 -1.79 6.63
C GLU A 109 -20.03 -0.91 6.55
N LYS A 110 -19.85 0.40 6.74
CA LYS A 110 -20.91 1.39 6.58
C LYS A 110 -20.82 1.98 5.18
N ILE A 111 -21.87 1.77 4.38
CA ILE A 111 -21.95 2.28 3.01
C ILE A 111 -21.59 3.78 3.00
N GLY A 112 -20.60 4.13 2.17
CA GLY A 112 -20.16 5.52 2.00
C GLY A 112 -19.34 6.11 3.16
N LYS A 113 -19.07 5.37 4.24
CA LYS A 113 -18.39 5.91 5.44
C LYS A 113 -17.09 5.19 5.77
N THR A 114 -17.16 3.89 6.03
CA THR A 114 -16.01 3.15 6.57
C THR A 114 -15.81 1.80 5.90
N MET A 115 -14.59 1.29 6.00
CA MET A 115 -14.21 -0.05 5.61
C MET A 115 -13.35 -0.69 6.70
N LYS A 116 -13.42 -2.02 6.81
CA LYS A 116 -12.45 -2.81 7.55
C LYS A 116 -11.35 -3.31 6.63
N ILE A 117 -10.13 -3.37 7.14
CA ILE A 117 -8.98 -3.96 6.46
C ILE A 117 -8.53 -5.24 7.16
N TYR A 118 -8.20 -6.27 6.39
CA TYR A 118 -8.09 -7.67 6.86
C TYR A 118 -6.70 -8.30 6.69
N GLY A 119 -5.77 -7.53 6.12
CA GLY A 119 -4.42 -7.97 5.84
C GLY A 119 -3.80 -7.14 4.73
N HIS A 120 -2.47 -7.15 4.67
CA HIS A 120 -1.72 -6.46 3.64
C HIS A 120 -0.52 -7.28 3.20
N GLY A 121 -0.02 -6.99 2.01
CA GLY A 121 1.11 -7.70 1.44
C GLY A 121 1.60 -7.03 0.16
N ARG A 122 2.74 -7.47 -0.33
CA ARG A 122 3.31 -6.95 -1.58
C ARG A 122 3.21 -7.97 -2.70
N ILE A 123 2.99 -7.51 -3.92
CA ILE A 123 3.05 -8.37 -5.11
C ILE A 123 4.50 -8.83 -5.29
N LYS A 124 4.75 -10.13 -5.22
CA LYS A 124 6.06 -10.73 -5.54
C LYS A 124 6.26 -10.78 -7.05
N LYS A 125 5.26 -11.31 -7.77
CA LYS A 125 5.26 -11.42 -9.22
C LYS A 125 3.84 -11.51 -9.78
N ILE A 126 3.73 -11.21 -11.06
CA ILE A 126 2.52 -11.41 -11.84
C ILE A 126 2.58 -12.80 -12.47
N ALA A 127 1.48 -13.55 -12.41
CA ALA A 127 1.35 -14.87 -12.99
C ALA A 127 0.00 -15.00 -13.74
N HIS A 128 -0.14 -16.07 -14.52
CA HIS A 128 -1.36 -16.41 -15.24
C HIS A 128 -1.69 -17.87 -14.95
N ASP A 129 -2.98 -18.20 -14.84
CA ASP A 129 -3.41 -19.59 -14.72
C ASP A 129 -3.57 -20.25 -16.10
N ASN A 130 -4.08 -21.48 -16.12
CA ASN A 130 -4.24 -22.25 -17.36
C ASN A 130 -5.23 -21.62 -18.36
N ASP A 131 -6.10 -20.73 -17.88
CA ASP A 131 -7.06 -19.98 -18.71
C ASP A 131 -6.52 -18.59 -19.06
N GLU A 132 -5.21 -18.36 -18.87
CA GLU A 132 -4.52 -17.08 -19.05
C GLU A 132 -5.08 -15.94 -18.17
N ILE A 133 -5.74 -16.27 -17.06
CA ILE A 133 -6.28 -15.27 -16.14
C ILE A 133 -5.16 -14.77 -15.23
N ARG A 134 -4.93 -13.45 -15.29
CA ARG A 134 -3.91 -12.74 -14.50
C ARG A 134 -4.19 -12.80 -13.00
N TYR A 135 -3.22 -13.29 -12.23
CA TYR A 135 -3.21 -13.21 -10.77
C TYR A 135 -1.86 -12.76 -10.22
N PHE A 136 -1.82 -12.46 -8.92
CA PHE A 136 -0.60 -12.07 -8.23
C PHE A 136 -0.16 -13.14 -7.25
N GLU A 137 1.13 -13.46 -7.27
CA GLU A 137 1.77 -14.11 -6.12
C GLU A 137 2.17 -13.04 -5.11
N MET A 138 1.94 -13.32 -3.84
CA MET A 138 1.95 -12.34 -2.77
C MET A 138 2.99 -12.67 -1.69
N ALA A 139 3.58 -11.62 -1.14
CA ALA A 139 4.27 -11.62 0.14
C ALA A 139 3.33 -11.02 1.17
N TRP A 140 2.44 -11.85 1.73
CA TRP A 140 1.52 -11.40 2.79
C TRP A 140 2.28 -11.13 4.09
N SER A 141 1.87 -10.09 4.80
CA SER A 141 2.31 -9.81 6.17
C SER A 141 1.78 -10.90 7.12
N SER A 142 2.52 -11.12 8.21
CA SER A 142 2.12 -12.03 9.30
C SER A 142 1.00 -11.43 10.18
N GLN A 143 0.81 -10.11 10.10
CA GLN A 143 -0.21 -9.35 10.82
C GLN A 143 -1.63 -9.80 10.45
N ASN A 144 -2.45 -10.05 11.47
CA ASN A 144 -3.83 -10.52 11.31
C ASN A 144 -4.88 -9.64 12.00
N GLU A 145 -4.48 -8.54 12.63
CA GLU A 145 -5.41 -7.59 13.22
C GLU A 145 -6.32 -6.98 12.14
N VAL A 146 -7.58 -6.75 12.50
CA VAL A 146 -8.57 -6.10 11.64
C VAL A 146 -8.89 -4.75 12.25
N ILE A 147 -8.69 -3.67 11.49
CA ILE A 147 -9.04 -2.31 11.91
C ILE A 147 -10.10 -1.70 11.00
N GLU A 148 -10.90 -0.78 11.53
CA GLU A 148 -11.86 0.03 10.77
C GLU A 148 -11.26 1.41 10.46
N VAL A 149 -11.37 1.82 9.20
CA VAL A 149 -10.79 3.05 8.65
C VAL A 149 -11.78 3.77 7.72
N PRO A 150 -11.57 5.05 7.38
CA PRO A 150 -12.38 5.75 6.41
C PRO A 150 -12.42 5.05 5.05
N LEU A 151 -13.53 5.19 4.33
CA LEU A 151 -13.74 4.48 3.06
C LEU A 151 -12.89 5.04 1.91
N MET A 152 -12.57 6.34 1.89
CA MET A 152 -11.80 6.99 0.82
C MET A 152 -12.33 6.75 -0.60
N GLY A 153 -13.66 6.57 -0.73
CA GLY A 153 -14.29 6.21 -1.99
C GLY A 153 -13.90 4.84 -2.55
N CYS A 154 -13.40 3.92 -1.71
CA CYS A 154 -13.10 2.54 -2.08
C CYS A 154 -14.38 1.69 -2.21
N ASN A 155 -15.17 1.95 -3.26
CA ASN A 155 -16.47 1.32 -3.48
C ASN A 155 -16.45 0.03 -4.30
N SER A 156 -15.35 -0.24 -5.01
CA SER A 156 -15.21 -1.33 -5.98
C SER A 156 -14.47 -2.53 -5.38
N THR A 157 -14.31 -3.60 -6.16
CA THR A 157 -13.39 -4.70 -5.80
C THR A 157 -11.95 -4.24 -6.01
N VAL A 158 -11.66 -3.56 -7.11
CA VAL A 158 -10.32 -3.04 -7.43
C VAL A 158 -10.33 -1.51 -7.30
N ASP A 159 -9.84 -1.00 -6.17
CA ASP A 159 -9.64 0.43 -5.95
C ASP A 159 -8.16 0.74 -5.72
N ILE A 160 -7.57 1.52 -6.61
CA ILE A 160 -6.20 2.01 -6.49
C ILE A 160 -6.28 3.46 -6.00
N LYS A 161 -5.57 3.77 -4.92
CA LYS A 161 -5.50 5.12 -4.35
C LYS A 161 -4.08 5.62 -4.37
N THR A 162 -3.91 6.87 -4.78
CA THR A 162 -2.62 7.55 -4.68
C THR A 162 -2.28 7.73 -3.21
N MET A 163 -1.00 7.73 -2.86
CA MET A 163 -0.63 7.97 -1.47
C MET A 163 -1.04 9.33 -0.96
N GLU A 164 -1.13 10.35 -1.82
CA GLU A 164 -1.63 11.66 -1.41
C GLU A 164 -3.02 11.54 -0.77
N THR A 165 -3.95 10.86 -1.44
CA THR A 165 -5.28 10.59 -0.89
C THR A 165 -5.21 9.72 0.37
N VAL A 166 -4.35 8.69 0.38
CA VAL A 166 -4.24 7.80 1.55
C VAL A 166 -3.69 8.56 2.76
N GLU A 167 -2.69 9.42 2.58
CA GLU A 167 -2.08 10.24 3.64
C GLU A 167 -3.05 11.29 4.19
N GLU A 168 -3.89 11.87 3.33
CA GLU A 168 -4.91 12.83 3.73
C GLU A 168 -6.04 12.19 4.55
N GLU A 169 -6.49 11.00 4.14
CA GLU A 169 -7.70 10.39 4.71
C GLU A 169 -7.43 9.31 5.77
N MET A 170 -6.29 8.63 5.76
CA MET A 170 -6.03 7.52 6.69
C MET A 170 -5.58 7.99 8.07
N PRO A 171 -6.16 7.42 9.15
CA PRO A 171 -5.74 7.73 10.51
C PRO A 171 -4.35 7.15 10.83
N VAL A 172 -3.69 7.71 11.84
CA VAL A 172 -2.38 7.23 12.36
C VAL A 172 -2.38 5.71 12.62
N LEU A 173 -3.50 5.17 13.12
CA LEU A 173 -3.65 3.73 13.38
C LEU A 173 -3.42 2.86 12.13
N PHE A 174 -3.81 3.32 10.94
CA PHE A 174 -3.58 2.60 9.68
C PHE A 174 -2.07 2.43 9.40
N TRP A 175 -1.30 3.50 9.63
CA TRP A 175 0.14 3.49 9.43
C TRP A 175 0.87 2.64 10.46
N GLN A 176 0.39 2.64 11.70
CA GLN A 176 0.89 1.72 12.74
C GLN A 176 0.62 0.28 12.34
N TRP A 177 -0.61 -0.02 11.91
CA TRP A 177 -1.04 -1.34 11.46
C TRP A 177 -0.23 -1.86 10.26
N LEU A 178 0.08 -1.02 9.26
CA LEU A 178 0.92 -1.37 8.11
C LEU A 178 2.38 -1.67 8.46
N ASN A 179 2.86 -1.17 9.59
CA ASN A 179 4.25 -1.31 10.02
C ASN A 179 4.49 -2.49 10.96
N VAL A 180 3.44 -3.16 11.42
CA VAL A 180 3.56 -4.43 12.13
C VAL A 180 4.09 -5.46 11.13
N SER A 181 5.35 -5.86 11.32
CA SER A 181 6.09 -6.80 10.47
C SER A 181 6.28 -8.11 11.21
#